data_AF-Q45NI4-F1
#
_entry.id   AF-Q45NI4-F1
#
_cell.length_a   1.000
_cell.length_b   1.000
_cell.length_c   1.000
_cell.angle_alpha   90.00
_cell.angle_beta   90.00
_cell.angle_gamma   90.00
#
_symmetry.space_group_name_H-M   'P 1'
#
loop_
_entity.id
_entity.type
_entity.pdbx_description
1 polymer ?
#
loop_
_entity_poly.entity_id
_entity_poly.type
_entity_poly.pdbx_seq_one_letter_code
_entity_poly.pdbx_strand_id
1 'polypeptide(L)'
;MSTSLQTQLFHPKPFHFRTHLSSKRTSVRCSATVPTSKRSYKITLLPGDGIGPEVVSVAKDILLLTGSLHGIKLEFQEKLLGGAALDATGVPLPDDTLSAAKQSDAVLLGAIGGYKWDKNEKHLKPETGLLQLREGLQVFANLRPATVFPQLVDASTLKREVAEGVDLMVVRELTG
;
A
#
# COMPACT_ATOMS: atom_id res chain seq x y z
N MET A 1 -12.00 47.40 -51.70
CA MET A 1 -11.37 46.06 -51.70
C MET A 1 -12.15 45.20 -50.72
N SER A 2 -13.06 44.39 -51.25
CA SER A 2 -13.92 43.47 -50.50
C SER A 2 -13.13 42.25 -50.03
N THR A 3 -13.29 41.87 -48.76
CA THR A 3 -13.07 40.50 -48.32
C THR A 3 -13.97 40.20 -47.14
N SER A 4 -15.10 39.53 -47.44
CA SER A 4 -16.02 39.00 -46.45
C SER A 4 -15.40 37.80 -45.73
N LEU A 5 -15.37 37.84 -44.40
CA LEU A 5 -15.06 36.70 -43.55
C LEU A 5 -16.27 35.75 -43.52
N GLN A 6 -16.21 34.66 -44.29
CA GLN A 6 -17.15 33.55 -44.19
C GLN A 6 -16.78 32.65 -43.01
N THR A 7 -17.62 32.67 -41.98
CA THR A 7 -17.62 31.75 -40.85
C THR A 7 -17.98 30.34 -41.36
N GLN A 8 -17.03 29.40 -41.35
CA GLN A 8 -17.33 28.00 -41.67
C GLN A 8 -18.00 27.32 -40.49
N LEU A 9 -19.33 27.19 -40.58
CA LEU A 9 -20.15 26.35 -39.71
C LEU A 9 -19.87 24.86 -40.00
N PHE A 10 -19.14 24.21 -39.11
CA PHE A 10 -18.97 22.75 -39.11
C PHE A 10 -20.33 22.06 -38.90
N HIS A 11 -20.81 21.37 -39.93
CA HIS A 11 -21.97 20.49 -39.85
C HIS A 11 -21.49 19.05 -39.55
N PRO A 12 -22.01 18.36 -38.51
CA PRO A 12 -21.69 16.95 -38.29
C PRO A 12 -22.44 16.09 -39.32
N LYS A 13 -21.71 15.22 -40.03
CA LYS A 13 -22.30 14.22 -40.94
C LYS A 13 -22.99 13.11 -40.13
N PRO A 14 -24.19 12.64 -40.53
CA PRO A 14 -24.88 11.56 -39.84
C PRO A 14 -24.13 10.23 -40.04
N PHE A 15 -23.84 9.56 -38.95
CA PHE A 15 -23.17 8.26 -38.94
C PHE A 15 -24.18 7.15 -39.31
N HIS A 16 -23.98 6.49 -40.44
CA HIS A 16 -24.81 5.37 -40.87
C HIS A 16 -24.42 4.07 -40.14
N PHE A 17 -25.37 3.52 -39.37
CA PHE A 17 -25.29 2.17 -38.84
C PHE A 17 -25.57 1.16 -39.95
N ARG A 18 -24.57 0.35 -40.34
CA ARG A 18 -24.78 -0.87 -41.12
C ARG A 18 -24.90 -2.05 -40.18
N THR A 19 -26.09 -2.63 -40.12
CA THR A 19 -26.35 -3.93 -39.51
C THR A 19 -25.91 -5.04 -40.46
N HIS A 20 -24.83 -5.73 -40.13
CA HIS A 20 -24.57 -7.07 -40.66
C HIS A 20 -24.65 -8.07 -39.51
N LEU A 21 -25.80 -8.74 -39.40
CA LEU A 21 -25.90 -10.01 -38.70
C LEU A 21 -25.18 -11.08 -39.55
N SER A 22 -24.21 -11.75 -38.95
CA SER A 22 -23.86 -13.11 -39.34
C SER A 22 -23.54 -13.93 -38.09
N SER A 23 -24.45 -14.87 -37.85
CA SER A 23 -24.43 -15.94 -36.87
C SER A 23 -23.12 -16.74 -36.92
N LYS A 24 -22.45 -16.87 -35.77
CA LYS A 24 -21.93 -18.14 -35.25
C LYS A 24 -21.78 -18.01 -33.73
N ARG A 25 -22.65 -18.71 -33.01
CA ARG A 25 -22.54 -18.92 -31.56
C ARG A 25 -21.30 -19.76 -31.29
N THR A 26 -20.37 -19.21 -30.52
CA THR A 26 -19.55 -20.01 -29.62
C THR A 26 -19.77 -19.43 -28.24
N SER A 27 -20.73 -20.01 -27.52
CA SER A 27 -20.86 -19.80 -26.09
C SER A 27 -19.63 -20.42 -25.44
N VAL A 28 -18.56 -19.63 -25.30
CA VAL A 28 -17.49 -19.96 -24.37
C VAL A 28 -18.10 -19.80 -22.99
N ARG A 29 -18.70 -20.89 -22.48
CA ARG A 29 -18.93 -21.03 -21.04
C ARG A 29 -17.56 -21.23 -20.43
N CYS A 30 -16.87 -20.12 -20.18
CA CYS A 30 -15.83 -20.11 -19.17
C CYS A 30 -16.58 -20.32 -17.85
N SER A 31 -16.77 -21.58 -17.47
CA SER A 31 -17.04 -21.90 -16.07
C SER A 31 -15.73 -21.69 -15.34
N ALA A 32 -15.35 -20.41 -15.18
CA ALA A 32 -14.47 -20.02 -14.13
C ALA A 32 -15.27 -20.29 -12.86
N THR A 33 -15.18 -21.52 -12.38
CA THR A 33 -15.41 -21.81 -10.97
C THR A 33 -14.35 -20.99 -10.26
N VAL A 34 -14.65 -19.70 -10.03
CA VAL A 34 -13.90 -18.89 -9.08
C VAL A 34 -13.92 -19.74 -7.83
N PRO A 35 -12.76 -20.15 -7.28
CA PRO A 35 -12.76 -20.89 -6.04
C PRO A 35 -13.59 -20.08 -5.06
N THR A 36 -14.71 -20.63 -4.62
CA THR A 36 -15.60 -20.09 -3.60
C THR A 36 -14.93 -20.21 -2.23
N SER A 37 -13.61 -20.00 -2.16
CA SER A 37 -12.93 -19.82 -0.90
C SER A 37 -13.21 -18.39 -0.47
N LYS A 38 -13.85 -18.27 0.70
CA LYS A 38 -13.98 -17.02 1.40
C LYS A 38 -12.57 -16.45 1.60
N ARG A 39 -12.22 -15.40 0.85
CA ARG A 39 -10.90 -14.73 0.93
C ARG A 39 -10.87 -13.88 2.19
N SER A 40 -10.56 -14.52 3.32
CA SER A 40 -10.48 -13.90 4.63
C SER A 40 -9.02 -13.86 5.07
N TYR A 41 -8.52 -12.68 5.45
CA TYR A 41 -7.15 -12.49 5.93
C TYR A 41 -7.14 -11.82 7.29
N LYS A 42 -6.25 -12.28 8.16
CA LYS A 42 -5.94 -11.67 9.45
C LYS A 42 -4.73 -10.76 9.32
N ILE A 43 -4.90 -9.50 9.69
CA ILE A 43 -3.88 -8.47 9.58
C ILE A 43 -3.55 -7.96 10.98
N THR A 44 -2.29 -8.09 11.40
CA THR A 44 -1.83 -7.40 12.61
C THR A 44 -1.49 -5.96 12.27
N LEU A 45 -2.13 -5.03 12.97
CA LEU A 45 -1.83 -3.60 12.90
C LEU A 45 -0.84 -3.26 14.02
N LEU A 46 0.26 -2.60 13.65
CA LEU A 46 1.26 -2.05 14.57
C LEU A 46 1.32 -0.53 14.37
N PRO A 47 0.40 0.23 14.98
CA PRO A 47 0.35 1.69 14.85
C PRO A 47 1.68 2.38 15.19
N GLY A 48 2.27 1.96 16.31
CA GLY A 48 3.54 2.48 16.82
C GLY A 48 3.44 3.92 17.33
N ASP A 49 4.42 4.75 16.99
CA ASP A 49 4.68 6.05 17.61
C ASP A 49 4.45 7.23 16.66
N GLY A 50 4.38 8.44 17.23
CA GLY A 50 4.28 9.69 16.47
C GLY A 50 3.03 9.71 15.58
N ILE A 51 3.22 9.95 14.28
CA ILE A 51 2.13 9.96 13.27
C ILE A 51 1.61 8.56 12.93
N GLY A 52 2.25 7.50 13.41
CA GLY A 52 1.95 6.10 13.08
C GLY A 52 0.48 5.72 13.26
N PRO A 53 -0.14 5.99 14.43
CA PRO A 53 -1.57 5.72 14.64
C PRO A 53 -2.51 6.41 13.66
N GLU A 54 -2.22 7.67 13.31
CA GLU A 54 -3.06 8.45 12.40
C GLU A 54 -3.02 7.86 10.98
N VAL A 55 -1.83 7.58 10.46
CA VAL A 55 -1.68 7.05 9.08
C VAL A 55 -2.16 5.61 8.96
N VAL A 56 -1.99 4.78 9.99
CA VAL A 56 -2.49 3.39 10.01
C VAL A 56 -4.02 3.35 10.04
N SER A 57 -4.65 4.26 10.79
CA SER A 57 -6.11 4.37 10.81
C SER A 57 -6.69 4.63 9.42
N VAL A 58 -6.12 5.60 8.69
CA VAL A 58 -6.54 5.91 7.31
C VAL A 58 -6.28 4.72 6.36
N ALA A 59 -5.12 4.07 6.49
CA ALA A 59 -4.81 2.91 5.66
C ALA A 59 -5.78 1.74 5.90
N LYS A 60 -6.18 1.50 7.15
CA LYS A 60 -7.19 0.49 7.53
C LYS A 60 -8.53 0.77 6.86
N ASP A 61 -8.99 2.01 6.85
CA ASP A 61 -10.25 2.40 6.21
C ASP A 61 -10.23 2.16 4.69
N ILE A 62 -9.14 2.54 4.02
CA ILE A 62 -8.95 2.29 2.58
C ILE A 62 -8.90 0.79 2.28
N LEU A 63 -8.23 0.00 3.12
CA LEU A 63 -8.17 -1.45 2.98
C LEU A 63 -9.53 -2.11 3.16
N LEU A 64 -10.33 -1.67 4.13
CA LEU A 64 -11.71 -2.15 4.34
C LEU A 64 -12.59 -1.85 3.13
N LEU A 65 -12.54 -0.62 2.62
CA LEU A 65 -13.30 -0.22 1.43
C LEU A 65 -12.90 -1.06 0.21
N THR A 66 -11.61 -1.14 -0.08
CA THR A 66 -11.08 -1.88 -1.24
C THR A 66 -11.36 -3.38 -1.10
N GLY A 67 -11.20 -3.94 0.10
CA GLY A 67 -11.51 -5.34 0.38
C GLY A 67 -12.98 -5.67 0.10
N SER A 68 -13.89 -4.82 0.58
CA SER A 68 -15.34 -4.95 0.33
C SER A 68 -15.67 -4.95 -1.16
N LEU A 69 -15.09 -4.03 -1.94
CA LEU A 69 -15.28 -3.94 -3.39
C LEU A 69 -14.82 -5.19 -4.16
N HIS A 70 -13.86 -5.94 -3.61
CA HIS A 70 -13.30 -7.15 -4.23
C HIS A 70 -13.72 -8.46 -3.56
N GLY A 71 -14.65 -8.42 -2.60
CA GLY A 71 -15.09 -9.61 -1.86
C GLY A 71 -13.98 -10.25 -1.02
N ILE A 72 -13.07 -9.43 -0.49
CA ILE A 72 -12.01 -9.81 0.44
C ILE A 72 -12.41 -9.35 1.84
N LYS A 73 -12.49 -10.29 2.78
CA LYS A 73 -12.69 -9.99 4.20
C LYS A 73 -11.34 -9.75 4.86
N LEU A 74 -11.20 -8.62 5.55
CA LEU A 74 -10.02 -8.29 6.35
C LEU A 74 -10.41 -8.23 7.82
N GLU A 75 -9.70 -8.97 8.65
CA GLU A 75 -9.84 -8.97 10.11
C GLU A 75 -8.59 -8.33 10.71
N PHE A 76 -8.77 -7.26 11.50
CA PHE A 76 -7.66 -6.52 12.07
C PHE A 76 -7.53 -6.77 13.57
N GLN A 77 -6.30 -6.93 14.04
CA GLN A 77 -5.96 -6.90 15.46
C GLN A 77 -4.83 -5.90 15.69
N GLU A 78 -5.02 -4.98 16.63
CA GLU A 78 -4.02 -3.98 16.98
C GLU A 78 -3.13 -4.49 18.11
N LYS A 79 -1.81 -4.29 17.96
CA LYS A 79 -0.77 -4.71 18.90
C LYS A 79 0.24 -3.58 19.14
N LEU A 80 0.96 -3.67 20.25
CA LEU A 80 1.88 -2.63 20.71
C LEU A 80 3.28 -2.85 20.14
N LEU A 81 3.91 -1.79 19.64
CA LEU A 81 5.30 -1.80 19.19
C LEU A 81 5.94 -0.44 19.50
N GLY A 82 7.26 -0.42 19.71
CA GLY A 82 8.05 0.80 19.81
C GLY A 82 7.90 1.49 21.16
N GLY A 83 7.85 2.82 21.13
CA GLY A 83 7.65 3.66 22.30
C GLY A 83 6.33 3.41 23.02
N ALA A 84 5.25 3.19 22.28
CA ALA A 84 3.94 2.82 22.82
C ALA A 84 4.00 1.49 23.61
N ALA A 85 4.79 0.53 23.15
CA ALA A 85 5.03 -0.70 23.90
C ALA A 85 5.91 -0.45 25.14
N LEU A 86 7.00 0.32 25.01
CA LEU A 86 7.85 0.68 26.13
C LEU A 86 7.06 1.33 27.26
N ASP A 87 6.16 2.26 26.94
CA ASP A 87 5.33 2.96 27.91
C ASP A 87 4.34 2.03 28.63
N ALA A 88 3.83 1.01 27.95
CA ALA A 88 2.79 0.12 28.47
C ALA A 88 3.34 -1.14 29.16
N THR A 89 4.46 -1.69 28.68
CA THR A 89 4.98 -3.01 29.09
C THR A 89 6.45 -2.98 29.49
N GLY A 90 7.16 -1.88 29.27
CA GLY A 90 8.59 -1.74 29.56
C GLY A 90 9.52 -2.34 28.50
N VAL A 91 9.00 -2.93 27.42
CA VAL A 91 9.81 -3.49 26.32
C VAL A 91 9.32 -2.97 24.96
N PRO A 92 10.21 -2.78 23.97
CA PRO A 92 9.83 -2.20 22.68
C PRO A 92 9.09 -3.18 21.76
N LEU A 93 9.17 -4.49 22.03
CA LEU A 93 8.41 -5.54 21.36
C LEU A 93 7.94 -6.56 22.40
N PRO A 94 6.65 -6.55 22.79
CA PRO A 94 6.09 -7.58 23.66
C PRO A 94 5.96 -8.93 22.93
N ASP A 95 6.10 -10.04 23.67
CA ASP A 95 5.99 -11.40 23.11
C ASP A 95 4.62 -11.67 22.46
N ASP A 96 3.56 -11.09 23.01
CA ASP A 96 2.20 -11.21 22.50
C ASP A 96 2.05 -10.60 21.10
N THR A 97 2.86 -9.60 20.79
CA THR A 97 2.84 -8.85 19.54
C THR A 97 3.55 -9.64 18.47
N LEU A 98 4.72 -10.20 18.78
CA LEU A 98 5.42 -11.10 17.87
C LEU A 98 4.59 -12.37 17.59
N SER A 99 3.94 -12.91 18.62
CA SER A 99 3.05 -14.08 18.48
C SER A 99 1.86 -13.79 17.56
N ALA A 100 1.20 -12.65 17.75
CA ALA A 100 0.10 -12.20 16.90
C ALA A 100 0.54 -11.96 15.46
N ALA A 101 1.70 -11.33 15.25
CA ALA A 101 2.28 -11.11 13.94
C ALA A 101 2.57 -12.43 13.19
N LYS A 102 3.16 -13.42 13.88
CA LYS A 102 3.41 -14.77 13.32
C LYS A 102 2.14 -15.55 12.97
N GLN A 103 1.03 -15.27 13.66
CA GLN A 103 -0.27 -15.91 13.42
C GLN A 103 -1.14 -15.18 12.40
N SER A 104 -0.65 -14.05 11.86
CA SER A 104 -1.36 -13.23 10.87
C SER A 104 -0.89 -13.52 9.46
N ASP A 105 -1.76 -13.25 8.48
CA ASP A 105 -1.42 -13.36 7.07
C ASP A 105 -0.55 -12.19 6.60
N ALA A 106 -0.67 -11.02 7.25
CA ALA A 106 0.19 -9.87 7.03
C ALA A 106 0.29 -8.96 8.27
N VAL A 107 1.28 -8.09 8.26
CA VAL A 107 1.49 -7.05 9.27
C VAL A 107 1.52 -5.69 8.58
N LEU A 108 0.73 -4.74 9.08
CA LEU A 108 0.78 -3.34 8.67
C LEU A 108 1.34 -2.50 9.81
N LEU A 109 2.50 -1.88 9.57
CA LEU A 109 3.22 -1.08 10.55
C LEU A 109 3.16 0.41 10.16
N GLY A 110 2.94 1.28 11.16
CA GLY A 110 2.93 2.72 11.00
C GLY A 110 4.33 3.33 11.06
N ALA A 111 4.68 3.87 12.23
CA ALA A 111 6.00 4.46 12.49
C ALA A 111 6.47 4.09 13.89
N ILE A 112 7.76 4.22 14.18
CA ILE A 112 8.31 4.04 15.52
C ILE A 112 9.32 5.16 15.81
N GLY A 113 9.58 5.39 17.09
CA GLY A 113 10.58 6.35 17.56
C GLY A 113 9.97 7.64 18.12
N GLY A 114 10.79 8.38 18.86
CA GLY A 114 10.40 9.67 19.43
C GLY A 114 11.34 10.11 20.53
N TYR A 115 11.43 11.44 20.73
CA TYR A 115 12.40 12.07 21.64
C TYR A 115 12.34 11.58 23.09
N LYS A 116 11.18 11.09 23.53
CA LYS A 116 10.97 10.55 24.87
C LYS A 116 11.92 9.40 25.21
N TRP A 117 12.25 8.55 24.22
CA TRP A 117 13.01 7.31 24.44
C TRP A 117 14.46 7.40 23.92
N ASP A 118 14.91 8.56 23.44
CA ASP A 118 16.26 8.74 22.84
C ASP A 118 17.40 8.44 23.83
N LYS A 119 17.18 8.75 25.10
CA LYS A 119 18.15 8.57 26.20
C LYS A 119 18.10 7.17 26.83
N ASN A 120 17.19 6.31 26.38
CA ASN A 120 17.13 4.94 26.86
C ASN A 120 18.37 4.15 26.45
N GLU A 121 18.68 3.11 27.22
CA GLU A 121 19.64 2.11 26.81
C GLU A 121 19.22 1.46 25.48
N LYS A 122 20.20 1.03 24.67
CA LYS A 122 19.96 0.51 23.31
C LYS A 122 18.84 -0.54 23.24
N HIS A 123 18.81 -1.46 24.21
CA HIS A 123 17.81 -2.55 24.23
C HIS A 123 16.38 -2.07 24.57
N LEU A 124 16.25 -0.87 25.14
CA LEU A 124 14.98 -0.21 25.48
C LEU A 124 14.64 0.95 24.52
N LYS A 125 15.20 0.93 23.31
CA LYS A 125 14.86 1.88 22.25
C LYS A 125 13.76 1.33 21.34
N PRO A 126 12.84 2.16 20.83
CA PRO A 126 11.79 1.75 19.91
C PRO A 126 12.32 0.98 18.69
N GLU A 127 13.46 1.42 18.12
CA GLU A 127 14.07 0.83 16.93
C GLU A 127 14.52 -0.61 17.16
N THR A 128 14.89 -0.96 18.40
CA THR A 128 15.26 -2.34 18.76
C THR A 128 14.08 -3.28 18.60
N GLY A 129 12.86 -2.84 18.94
CA GLY A 129 11.64 -3.63 18.73
C GLY A 129 11.39 -3.93 17.26
N LEU A 130 11.69 -2.99 16.35
CA LEU A 130 11.57 -3.23 14.90
C LEU A 130 12.61 -4.22 14.37
N LEU A 131 13.84 -4.16 14.87
CA LEU A 131 14.87 -5.15 14.50
C LEU A 131 14.46 -6.55 14.98
N GLN A 132 14.02 -6.67 16.23
CA GLN A 132 13.52 -7.93 16.80
C GLN A 132 12.31 -8.47 16.03
N LEU A 133 11.39 -7.60 15.61
CA LEU A 133 10.23 -7.99 14.82
C LEU A 133 10.65 -8.54 13.45
N ARG A 134 11.60 -7.87 12.77
CA ARG A 134 12.10 -8.31 11.45
C ARG A 134 12.79 -9.66 11.52
N GLU A 135 13.66 -9.84 12.50
CA GLU A 135 14.34 -11.10 12.77
C GLU A 135 13.32 -12.19 13.14
N GLY A 136 12.40 -11.89 14.05
CA GLY A 136 11.38 -12.82 14.52
C GLY A 136 10.40 -13.28 13.43
N LEU A 137 10.16 -12.46 12.41
CA LEU A 137 9.34 -12.79 11.23
C LEU A 137 10.15 -13.33 10.05
N GLN A 138 11.49 -13.35 10.14
CA GLN A 138 12.40 -13.82 9.07
C GLN A 138 12.18 -13.10 7.72
N VAL A 139 11.84 -11.82 7.77
CA VAL A 139 11.55 -10.99 6.57
C VAL A 139 12.84 -10.45 5.94
N PHE A 140 13.70 -11.32 5.43
CA PHE A 140 15.03 -10.97 4.91
C PHE A 140 14.99 -10.02 3.69
N ALA A 141 13.94 -10.08 2.86
CA ALA A 141 13.83 -9.30 1.64
C ALA A 141 13.08 -7.99 1.88
N ASN A 142 13.79 -6.86 1.93
CA ASN A 142 13.18 -5.54 1.98
C ASN A 142 13.07 -4.93 0.58
N LEU A 143 11.83 -4.75 0.13
CA LEU A 143 11.52 -4.10 -1.15
C LEU A 143 11.28 -2.60 -0.94
N ARG A 144 12.02 -1.76 -1.67
CA ARG A 144 11.88 -0.29 -1.65
C ARG A 144 11.72 0.25 -3.07
N PRO A 145 10.48 0.38 -3.57
CA PRO A 145 10.24 1.03 -4.84
C PRO A 145 10.58 2.53 -4.73
N ALA A 146 11.26 3.05 -5.76
CA ALA A 146 11.49 4.47 -5.95
C ALA A 146 11.03 4.85 -7.35
N THR A 147 9.85 5.48 -7.41
CA THR A 147 9.20 5.86 -8.66
C THR A 147 8.89 7.36 -8.62
N VAL A 148 9.23 8.08 -9.69
CA VAL A 148 8.89 9.49 -9.84
C VAL A 148 7.59 9.60 -10.62
N PHE A 149 6.52 10.01 -9.94
CA PHE A 149 5.22 10.23 -10.57
C PHE A 149 5.27 11.47 -11.46
N PRO A 150 4.67 11.46 -12.67
CA PRO A 150 4.65 12.62 -13.57
C PRO A 150 4.14 13.91 -12.90
N GLN A 151 3.18 13.78 -11.99
CA GLN A 151 2.57 14.88 -11.25
C GLN A 151 3.52 15.50 -10.19
N LEU A 152 4.60 14.81 -9.83
CA LEU A 152 5.53 15.15 -8.75
C LEU A 152 6.98 15.31 -9.23
N VAL A 153 7.24 15.33 -10.54
CA VAL A 153 8.59 15.44 -11.10
C VAL A 153 9.35 16.67 -10.56
N ASP A 154 8.63 17.78 -10.36
CA ASP A 154 9.21 19.04 -9.90
C ASP A 154 9.50 19.07 -8.39
N ALA A 155 9.10 18.04 -7.64
CA ALA A 155 9.51 17.86 -6.25
C ALA A 155 10.93 17.26 -6.14
N SER A 156 11.46 16.70 -7.23
CA SER A 156 12.84 16.21 -7.28
C SER A 156 13.84 17.36 -7.32
N THR A 157 14.99 17.18 -6.67
CA THR A 157 16.11 18.13 -6.77
C THR A 157 16.94 17.93 -8.05
N LEU A 158 16.73 16.83 -8.76
CA LEU A 158 17.37 16.54 -10.04
C LEU A 158 16.66 17.27 -11.18
N LYS A 159 17.38 17.51 -12.28
CA LYS A 159 16.79 18.07 -13.50
C LYS A 159 15.71 17.14 -14.03
N ARG A 160 14.67 17.72 -14.64
CA ARG A 160 13.51 16.98 -15.16
C ARG A 160 13.93 15.84 -16.10
N GLU A 161 14.83 16.11 -17.04
CA GLU A 161 15.34 15.14 -18.01
C GLU A 161 16.11 13.95 -17.39
N VAL A 162 16.44 14.03 -16.10
CA VAL A 162 17.08 12.94 -15.33
C VAL A 162 16.08 12.23 -14.43
N ALA A 163 15.12 12.96 -13.84
CA ALA A 163 14.17 12.42 -12.86
C ALA A 163 12.92 11.81 -13.49
N GLU A 164 12.48 12.35 -14.64
CA GLU A 164 11.28 11.90 -15.32
C GLU A 164 11.44 10.45 -15.80
N GLY A 165 10.45 9.61 -15.50
CA GLY A 165 10.46 8.20 -15.87
C GLY A 165 11.30 7.29 -14.97
N VAL A 166 11.89 7.80 -13.88
CA VAL A 166 12.56 6.95 -12.88
C VAL A 166 11.54 5.97 -12.28
N ASP A 167 11.81 4.68 -12.44
CA ASP A 167 11.06 3.58 -11.85
C ASP A 167 12.01 2.42 -11.55
N LEU A 168 12.38 2.25 -10.28
CA LEU A 168 13.30 1.21 -9.84
C LEU A 168 12.85 0.53 -8.54
N MET A 169 13.31 -0.70 -8.36
CA MET A 169 13.08 -1.49 -7.15
C MET A 169 14.42 -1.83 -6.50
N VAL A 170 14.66 -1.33 -5.28
CA VAL A 170 15.78 -1.79 -4.46
C VAL A 170 15.35 -3.01 -3.67
N VAL A 171 16.09 -4.12 -3.83
CA VAL A 171 15.97 -5.32 -3.01
C VAL A 171 17.14 -5.33 -2.03
N ARG A 172 16.84 -5.11 -0.76
CA ARG A 172 17.84 -5.03 0.32
C ARG A 172 17.68 -6.21 1.28
N GLU A 173 18.80 -6.86 1.61
CA GLU A 173 18.87 -7.81 2.73
C GLU A 173 18.64 -7.07 4.06
N LEU A 174 17.75 -7.61 4.91
CA LEU A 174 17.18 -6.93 6.08
C LEU A 174 17.53 -7.54 7.44
N THR A 175 18.01 -8.79 7.47
CA THR A 175 18.12 -9.62 8.68
C THR A 175 19.53 -10.15 8.95
N GLY A 176 20.53 -9.79 8.13
CA GLY A 176 21.93 -10.17 8.28
C GLY A 176 22.80 -9.20 9.07
#